data_AF-A0A970P1H5-F1
#
_entry.id   AF-A0A970P1H5-F1
#
_cell.length_a   1.000
_cell.length_b   1.000
_cell.length_c   1.000
_cell.angle_alpha   90.00
_cell.angle_beta   90.00
_cell.angle_gamma   90.00
#
_symmetry.space_group_name_H-M   'P 1'
#
loop_
_entity.id
_entity.type
_entity.pdbx_description
1 polymer ?
#
loop_
_entity_poly.entity_id
_entity_poly.type
_entity_poly.pdbx_seq_one_letter_code
_entity_poly.pdbx_strand_id
1 'polypeptide(L)' 'MAKKYPAELRLVTYEDYTDGKVYHFLTNNFSLNPLTIAELYRERWKIELFFK' A
#
# COMPACT_ATOMS: atom_id res chain seq x y z
N MET A 1 -9.67 12.85 -23.89
CA MET A 1 -9.15 12.93 -22.52
C MET A 1 -8.19 11.77 -22.31
N ALA A 2 -6.89 12.02 -22.21
CA ALA A 2 -5.89 10.97 -22.05
C ALA A 2 -6.04 10.33 -20.66
N LYS A 3 -6.29 9.01 -20.60
CA LYS A 3 -6.05 8.20 -19.40
C LYS A 3 -4.57 8.38 -19.06
N LYS A 4 -4.25 9.23 -18.07
CA LYS A 4 -2.87 9.57 -17.69
C LYS A 4 -2.04 8.34 -17.30
N TYR A 5 -2.70 7.22 -16.99
CA TYR A 5 -2.10 5.90 -16.88
C TYR A 5 -3.01 4.85 -17.55
N PRO A 6 -2.55 4.15 -18.60
CA PRO A 6 -3.33 3.09 -19.25
C PRO A 6 -3.27 1.75 -18.51
N ALA A 7 -2.39 1.62 -17.51
CA ALA A 7 -2.17 0.37 -16.77
C ALA A 7 -3.19 0.18 -15.64
N GLU A 8 -3.59 -1.06 -15.41
CA GLU A 8 -4.42 -1.46 -14.28
C GLU A 8 -3.64 -1.28 -12.97
N LEU A 9 -4.31 -0.73 -11.96
CA LEU A 9 -3.77 -0.52 -10.63
C LEU A 9 -4.64 -1.29 -9.64
N ARG A 10 -3.99 -1.93 -8.68
CA ARG A 10 -4.63 -2.62 -7.58
C ARG A 10 -4.69 -1.71 -6.36
N LEU A 11 -5.87 -1.57 -5.79
CA LEU A 11 -6.06 -0.96 -4.48
C LEU A 11 -6.11 -2.07 -3.42
N VAL A 12 -5.23 -2.00 -2.43
CA VAL A 12 -5.20 -2.90 -1.28
C VAL A 12 -5.67 -2.12 -0.05
N THR A 13 -6.78 -2.56 0.54
CA THR A 13 -7.30 -2.01 1.79
C THR A 13 -6.81 -2.86 2.96
N TYR A 14 -6.18 -2.23 3.94
CA TYR A 14 -5.72 -2.85 5.17
C TYR A 14 -6.36 -2.13 6.35
N GLU A 15 -7.15 -2.84 7.13
CA GLU A 15 -7.77 -2.33 8.34
C GLU A 15 -6.95 -2.78 9.55
N ASP A 16 -6.44 -1.81 10.30
CA ASP A 16 -5.76 -2.09 11.55
C ASP A 16 -6.78 -2.09 12.70
N TYR A 17 -7.11 -3.28 13.19
CA TYR A 17 -8.07 -3.44 14.31
C TYR A 17 -7.55 -2.90 15.64
N THR A 18 -6.24 -2.68 15.76
CA THR A 18 -5.60 -2.21 16.99
C THR A 18 -5.82 -0.71 17.20
N ASP A 19 -5.77 0.07 16.12
CA ASP A 19 -5.92 1.53 16.15
C ASP A 19 -7.22 2.01 15.47
N GLY A 20 -7.96 1.09 14.82
CA GLY A 20 -9.18 1.40 14.07
C GLY A 20 -8.92 2.17 12.78
N LYS A 21 -7.66 2.21 12.30
CA LYS A 21 -7.28 2.95 11.10
C LYS A 21 -7.35 2.06 9.87
N VAL A 22 -7.98 2.59 8.83
CA VAL A 22 -8.01 1.97 7.50
C VAL A 22 -6.95 2.61 6.62
N TYR A 23 -6.06 1.78 6.09
CA TYR A 23 -4.98 2.14 5.19
C TYR A 23 -5.29 1.65 3.78
N HIS A 24 -5.03 2.51 2.80
CA HIS A 24 -5.23 2.20 1.39
C HIS A 24 -3.89 2.27 0.66
N PHE A 25 -3.43 1.13 0.14
CA PHE A 25 -2.19 1.00 -0.60
C PHE A 25 -2.49 0.81 -2.08
N LEU A 26 -1.96 1.71 -2.92
CA LEU A 26 -2.07 1.59 -4.38
C LEU A 26 -0.82 0.87 -4.91
N THR A 27 -1.01 -0.25 -5.60
CA THR A 27 0.10 -1.05 -6.16
C THR A 27 -0.20 -1.48 -7.59
N ASN A 28 0.83 -1.49 -8.45
CA ASN A 28 0.74 -2.12 -9.77
C ASN A 28 0.98 -3.64 -9.68
N ASN A 29 1.39 -4.15 -8.52
CA ASN A 29 1.74 -5.56 -8.38
C ASN A 29 0.53 -6.42 -7.99
N PHE A 30 0.06 -7.23 -8.94
CA PHE A 30 -1.07 -8.15 -8.75
C PHE A 30 -0.64 -9.53 -8.23
N SER A 31 0.64 -9.90 -8.39
CA SER A 31 1.15 -11.22 -8.02
C SER A 31 1.37 -11.40 -6.52
N LEU A 32 1.58 -10.31 -5.77
CA LEU A 32 1.85 -10.37 -4.33
C LEU A 32 0.56 -10.38 -3.50
N ASN A 33 0.60 -11.04 -2.35
CA ASN A 33 -0.51 -11.01 -1.41
C ASN A 33 -0.71 -9.60 -0.83
N PRO A 34 -1.97 -9.18 -0.58
CA PRO A 34 -2.28 -7.86 -0.05
C PRO A 34 -1.64 -7.63 1.33
N LEU A 35 -1.53 -8.68 2.16
CA LEU A 35 -0.83 -8.63 3.44
C LEU A 35 0.67 -8.33 3.27
N THR A 36 1.32 -8.99 2.31
CA THR A 36 2.74 -8.75 2.01
C THR A 36 2.98 -7.32 1.52
N ILE A 37 2.06 -6.77 0.71
CA ILE A 37 2.11 -5.36 0.29
C ILE A 37 2.00 -4.44 1.52
N ALA A 38 1.05 -4.69 2.43
CA ALA A 38 0.90 -3.89 3.64
C ALA A 38 2.16 -3.93 4.54
N GLU A 39 2.75 -5.11 4.71
CA GLU A 39 4.01 -5.31 5.47
C GLU A 39 5.20 -4.58 4.82
N LEU A 40 5.33 -4.65 3.49
CA LEU A 40 6.36 -3.90 2.74
C LEU A 40 6.24 -2.38 2.96
N TYR A 41 5.02 -1.86 2.92
CA TYR A 41 4.77 -0.43 3.18
C TYR A 41 5.01 -0.07 4.65
N ARG A 42 4.72 -0.96 5.60
CA ARG A 42 5.03 -0.79 7.02
C ARG A 42 6.54 -0.70 7.25
N GLU A 43 7.32 -1.58 6.64
CA GLU A 43 8.79 -1.54 6.72
C GLU A 43 9.36 -0.26 6.09
N ARG A 44 8.79 0.19 4.96
CA ARG A 44 9.17 1.46 4.33
C ARG A 44 8.96 2.66 5.26
N TRP A 45 7.81 2.74 5.93
CA TRP A 45 7.54 3.80 6.90
C TRP A 45 8.50 3.77 8.09
N LYS A 46 8.89 2.59 8.55
CA LYS A 46 9.87 2.43 9.62
C LYS A 46 11.21 3.04 9.25
N ILE A 47 11.61 2.94 7.98
CA ILE A 47 12.82 3.58 7.46
C ILE A 47 12.65 5.11 7.43
N GLU A 48 11.52 5.62 6.94
CA GLU A 48 11.24 7.07 6.93
C GLU A 48 11.20 7.68 8.34
N LEU A 49 10.67 6.95 9.32
CA LEU A 49 10.71 7.33 10.75
C LEU A 49 12.13 7.38 11.32
N PHE A 50 13.06 6.63 10.71
CA PHE A 50 14.46 6.55 11.15
C PHE A 50 15.34 7.65 10.55
N PHE A 51 14.94 8.20 9.39
CA PHE A 51 15.63 9.31 8.71
C PHE A 51 15.04 10.69 9.07
N LYS A 52 14.18 10.75 10.09
CA LYS A 52 13.68 11.98 10.69
C LYS A 52 14.45 12.29 11.98
#